data_AF-A0A7S4HYZ7-F1
#
_entry.id   AF-A0A7S4HYZ7-F1
#
_cell.length_a   1.000
_cell.length_b   1.000
_cell.length_c   1.000
_cell.angle_alpha   90.00
_cell.angle_beta   90.00
_cell.angle_gamma   90.00
#
_symmetry.space_group_name_H-M   'P 1'
#
loop_
_entity.id
_entity.type
_entity.pdbx_description
1 polymer ?
#
loop_
_entity_poly.entity_id
_entity_poly.type
_entity_poly.pdbx_seq_one_letter_code
_entity_poly.pdbx_strand_id
1 'polypeptide(L)'
;KFQVFYSSPFWRDLHFDGTMNSDCSSSLHIVTDTMDYCQMKSTGELLPCIVGFICGNEAIRVAELDIEERKDIVVKQFAAMMNTELALEPQHYEETNWLLDPIQYGTLAIMPPNVMTMLH
;
A
#
# COMPACT_ATOMS: atom_id res chain seq x y z
N LYS A 1 1.74 5.85 -0.07
CA LYS A 1 2.50 4.70 0.48
C LYS A 1 1.93 4.40 1.84
N PHE A 2 1.68 3.14 2.15
CA PHE A 2 1.20 2.74 3.47
C PHE A 2 1.99 1.53 3.99
N GLN A 3 1.92 1.30 5.29
CA GLN A 3 2.50 0.15 5.98
C GLN A 3 1.45 -0.41 6.93
N VAL A 4 1.21 -1.71 6.85
CA VAL A 4 0.29 -2.45 7.71
C VAL A 4 1.08 -3.43 8.54
N PHE A 5 0.94 -3.34 9.86
CA PHE A 5 1.68 -4.17 10.81
C PHE A 5 0.77 -5.23 11.41
N TYR A 6 1.31 -6.42 11.62
CA TYR A 6 0.60 -7.58 12.15
C TYR A 6 1.36 -8.23 13.31
N SER A 7 0.69 -9.11 14.04
CA SER A 7 1.28 -9.89 15.14
C SER A 7 2.24 -10.98 14.65
N SER A 8 2.03 -11.50 13.43
CA SER A 8 2.89 -12.47 12.78
C SER A 8 2.92 -12.23 11.26
N PRO A 9 3.94 -12.72 10.54
CA PRO A 9 3.96 -12.68 9.08
C PRO A 9 3.11 -13.83 8.51
N PHE A 10 1.82 -13.89 8.89
CA PHE A 10 0.91 -15.00 8.60
C PHE A 10 0.81 -15.36 7.11
N TRP A 11 1.04 -14.38 6.22
CA TRP A 11 1.05 -14.61 4.77
C TRP A 11 2.10 -15.63 4.35
N ARG A 12 3.23 -15.73 5.07
CA ARG A 12 4.27 -16.74 4.81
C ARG A 12 3.81 -18.15 5.14
N ASP A 13 3.00 -18.31 6.19
CA ASP A 13 2.41 -19.60 6.58
C ASP A 13 1.36 -20.06 5.55
N LEU A 14 0.74 -19.10 4.85
CA LEU A 14 -0.15 -19.34 3.71
C LEU A 14 0.61 -19.52 2.38
N HIS A 15 1.95 -19.59 2.42
CA HIS A 15 2.83 -19.71 1.26
C HIS A 15 2.82 -18.52 0.29
N PHE A 16 2.50 -17.32 0.78
CA PHE A 16 2.68 -16.06 0.06
C PHE A 16 3.99 -15.36 0.44
N ASP A 17 4.60 -14.65 -0.51
CA ASP A 17 5.82 -13.87 -0.32
C ASP A 17 5.56 -12.41 0.09
N GLY A 18 4.29 -12.03 0.27
CA GLY A 18 3.84 -10.67 0.61
C GLY A 18 3.73 -9.73 -0.60
N THR A 19 4.07 -10.19 -1.80
CA THR A 19 3.87 -9.45 -3.05
C THR A 19 2.46 -9.69 -3.57
N MET A 20 1.72 -8.61 -3.77
CA MET A 20 0.39 -8.63 -4.38
C MET A 20 0.32 -7.54 -5.43
N ASN A 21 -0.30 -7.82 -6.57
CA ASN A 21 -0.60 -6.83 -7.59
C ASN A 21 -2.09 -6.86 -7.89
N SER A 22 -2.68 -5.69 -8.05
CA SER A 22 -4.10 -5.54 -8.39
C SER A 22 -4.24 -4.66 -9.61
N ASP A 23 -5.19 -5.02 -10.47
CA ASP A 23 -5.64 -4.17 -11.57
C ASP A 23 -6.51 -3.00 -11.10
N CYS A 24 -6.83 -2.94 -9.79
CA CYS A 24 -7.71 -1.95 -9.19
C CYS A 24 -9.07 -1.85 -9.91
N SER A 25 -9.56 -2.98 -10.42
CA SER A 25 -10.77 -3.06 -11.26
C SER A 25 -12.09 -2.71 -10.56
N SER A 26 -12.09 -2.56 -9.24
CA SER A 26 -13.29 -2.21 -8.48
C SER A 26 -12.99 -1.10 -7.47
N SER A 27 -14.04 -0.39 -7.05
CA SER A 27 -13.91 0.66 -6.03
C SER A 27 -13.38 0.16 -4.68
N LEU A 28 -13.43 -1.16 -4.44
CA LEU A 28 -12.95 -1.82 -3.24
C LEU A 28 -11.50 -2.31 -3.38
N HIS A 29 -10.89 -2.20 -4.56
CA HIS A 29 -9.51 -2.58 -4.83
C HIS A 29 -8.69 -1.33 -5.17
N ILE A 30 -8.05 -0.73 -4.17
CA ILE A 30 -7.26 0.51 -4.31
C ILE A 30 -5.76 0.29 -4.23
N VAL A 31 -5.32 -0.83 -3.63
CA VAL A 31 -3.92 -1.17 -3.50
C VAL A 31 -3.41 -1.66 -4.85
N THR A 32 -2.42 -0.98 -5.41
CA THR A 32 -1.82 -1.33 -6.71
C THR A 32 -0.81 -2.45 -6.57
N ASP A 33 0.06 -2.32 -5.56
CA ASP A 33 1.17 -3.24 -5.34
C ASP A 33 1.60 -3.25 -3.86
N THR A 34 2.06 -4.41 -3.40
CA THR A 34 2.60 -4.61 -2.04
C THR A 34 3.87 -5.42 -2.05
N MET A 35 4.61 -5.37 -0.94
CA MET A 35 5.79 -6.18 -0.68
C MET A 35 5.85 -6.56 0.80
N ASP A 36 6.47 -7.70 1.10
CA ASP A 36 6.89 -8.02 2.47
C ASP A 36 7.95 -7.02 2.92
N TYR A 37 7.65 -6.35 4.03
CA TYR A 37 8.51 -5.33 4.62
C TYR A 37 8.79 -5.64 6.10
N CYS A 38 8.83 -6.92 6.47
CA CYS A 38 9.17 -7.30 7.83
C CYS A 38 10.57 -6.81 8.20
N GLN A 39 10.68 -6.14 9.35
CA GLN A 39 11.95 -5.60 9.83
C GLN A 39 12.40 -6.33 11.09
N MET A 40 13.70 -6.58 11.22
CA MET A 40 14.28 -7.02 12.48
C MET A 40 14.56 -5.80 13.34
N LYS A 41 13.91 -5.67 14.49
CA LYS A 41 14.22 -4.61 15.46
C LYS A 41 15.61 -4.85 16.05
N SER A 42 16.23 -3.80 16.60
CA SER A 42 17.51 -3.91 17.32
C SER A 42 17.45 -4.86 18.52
N THR A 43 16.26 -5.12 19.05
CA THR A 43 15.99 -6.09 20.12
C THR A 43 16.03 -7.55 19.64
N GLY A 44 16.11 -7.81 18.33
CA GLY A 44 16.00 -9.15 17.74
C GLY A 44 14.56 -9.64 17.53
N GLU A 45 13.57 -8.79 17.82
CA GLU A 45 12.16 -9.08 17.53
C GLU A 45 11.85 -8.77 16.06
N LEU A 46 11.19 -9.70 15.37
CA LEU A 46 10.65 -9.45 14.03
C LEU A 46 9.42 -8.56 14.15
N LEU A 47 9.36 -7.50 13.34
CA LEU A 47 8.19 -6.66 13.17
C LEU A 47 7.50 -7.02 11.84
N PRO A 48 6.40 -7.79 11.86
CA PRO A 48 5.69 -8.20 10.66
C PRO A 48 5.02 -7.00 9.99
N CYS A 49 5.36 -6.74 8.73
CA CYS A 49 4.83 -5.59 8.01
C CYS A 49 4.66 -5.92 6.52
N ILE A 50 3.54 -5.46 5.95
CA ILE A 50 3.34 -5.35 4.51
C ILE A 50 3.38 -3.86 4.17
N VAL A 51 4.28 -3.48 3.26
CA VAL A 51 4.28 -2.15 2.65
C VAL A 51 3.52 -2.20 1.35
N GLY A 52 2.79 -1.14 1.03
CA GLY A 52 2.08 -1.05 -0.23
C GLY A 52 1.86 0.36 -0.74
N PHE A 53 1.34 0.40 -1.95
CA PHE A 53 1.11 1.62 -2.69
C PHE A 53 -0.34 1.70 -3.18
N ILE A 54 -0.83 2.93 -3.19
CA ILE A 54 -2.05 3.35 -3.88
C ILE A 54 -1.54 4.41 -4.85
N CYS A 55 -1.64 4.14 -6.15
CA CYS A 55 -1.03 4.96 -7.20
C CYS A 55 -2.06 5.52 -8.19
N GLY A 56 -1.65 6.53 -8.96
CA GLY A 56 -2.42 7.07 -10.06
C GLY A 56 -3.81 7.59 -9.63
N ASN A 57 -4.83 7.24 -10.40
CA ASN A 57 -6.20 7.70 -10.18
C ASN A 57 -6.78 7.22 -8.84
N GLU A 58 -6.38 6.05 -8.36
CA GLU A 58 -6.86 5.51 -7.09
C GLU A 58 -6.42 6.41 -5.93
N ALA A 59 -5.16 6.89 -5.97
CA ALA A 59 -4.63 7.80 -4.95
C ALA A 59 -5.40 9.13 -4.90
N ILE A 60 -5.85 9.63 -6.05
CA ILE A 60 -6.69 10.83 -6.14
C ILE A 60 -8.08 10.52 -5.57
N ARG A 61 -8.69 9.39 -5.97
CA ARG A 61 -10.05 9.00 -5.56
C ARG A 61 -10.19 8.86 -4.05
N VAL A 62 -9.19 8.30 -3.38
CA VAL A 62 -9.23 8.06 -1.93
C VAL A 62 -8.59 9.18 -1.12
N ALA A 63 -8.14 10.27 -1.75
CA ALA A 63 -7.47 11.37 -1.06
C ALA A 63 -8.35 12.08 -0.03
N GLU A 64 -9.67 12.10 -0.27
CA GLU A 64 -10.65 12.76 0.60
C GLU A 64 -11.13 11.89 1.77
N LEU A 65 -10.90 10.58 1.72
CA LEU A 65 -11.24 9.67 2.80
C LEU A 65 -10.39 9.97 4.05
N ASP A 66 -10.84 9.53 5.20
CA ASP A 66 -9.96 9.52 6.37
C ASP A 66 -9.00 8.31 6.32
N ILE A 67 -8.00 8.33 7.22
CA ILE A 67 -6.99 7.27 7.29
C ILE A 67 -7.59 5.91 7.70
N GLU A 68 -8.66 5.91 8.48
CA GLU A 68 -9.30 4.70 8.99
C GLU A 68 -10.15 4.02 7.90
N GLU A 69 -10.86 4.81 7.08
CA GLU A 69 -11.58 4.37 5.90
C GLU A 69 -10.62 3.77 4.86
N ARG A 70 -9.48 4.42 4.61
CA ARG A 70 -8.44 3.85 3.72
C ARG A 70 -7.86 2.56 4.27
N LYS A 71 -7.53 2.52 5.56
CA LYS A 71 -7.05 1.31 6.23
C LYS A 71 -8.03 0.16 6.07
N ASP A 72 -9.32 0.40 6.31
CA ASP A 72 -10.38 -0.62 6.20
C ASP A 72 -10.47 -1.20 4.78
N ILE A 73 -10.40 -0.36 3.74
CA ILE A 73 -10.39 -0.83 2.35
C ILE A 73 -9.12 -1.66 2.07
N VAL A 74 -7.94 -1.20 2.52
CA VAL A 74 -6.66 -1.91 2.32
C VAL A 74 -6.69 -3.30 2.94
N VAL A 75 -7.09 -3.43 4.21
CA VAL A 75 -7.09 -4.73 4.91
C VAL A 75 -8.16 -5.67 4.38
N LYS A 76 -9.32 -5.16 3.94
CA LYS A 76 -10.34 -5.95 3.26
C LYS A 76 -9.85 -6.48 1.91
N GLN A 77 -9.12 -5.66 1.15
CA GLN A 77 -8.50 -6.11 -0.08
C GLN A 77 -7.47 -7.21 0.19
N PHE A 78 -6.65 -7.09 1.23
CA PHE A 78 -5.69 -8.13 1.62
C PHE A 78 -6.38 -9.44 2.02
N ALA A 79 -7.46 -9.36 2.80
CA ALA A 79 -8.25 -10.51 3.18
C ALA A 79 -8.83 -11.24 1.96
N ALA A 80 -9.34 -10.48 0.99
CA ALA A 80 -9.85 -11.03 -0.27
C ALA A 80 -8.74 -11.67 -1.12
N MET A 81 -7.60 -11.00 -1.29
CA MET A 81 -6.50 -11.47 -2.15
C MET A 81 -5.80 -12.72 -1.58
N MET A 82 -5.59 -12.77 -0.26
CA MET A 82 -4.96 -13.92 0.41
C MET A 82 -5.98 -14.97 0.89
N ASN A 83 -7.28 -14.71 0.70
CA ASN A 83 -8.38 -15.56 1.15
C ASN A 83 -8.28 -15.93 2.65
N THR A 84 -8.11 -14.93 3.51
CA THR A 84 -7.91 -15.12 4.95
C THR A 84 -8.44 -13.94 5.77
N GLU A 85 -9.09 -14.23 6.90
CA GLU A 85 -9.55 -13.20 7.84
C GLU A 85 -8.41 -12.63 8.69
N LEU A 86 -7.25 -13.29 8.76
CA LEU A 86 -6.08 -12.81 9.52
C LEU A 86 -5.61 -11.42 9.07
N ALA A 87 -5.83 -11.10 7.80
CA ALA A 87 -5.50 -9.80 7.25
C ALA A 87 -6.39 -8.66 7.79
N LEU A 88 -7.57 -8.97 8.35
CA LEU A 88 -8.50 -8.00 8.93
C LEU A 88 -8.08 -7.53 10.33
N GLU A 89 -7.01 -8.08 10.90
CA GLU A 89 -6.55 -7.78 12.27
C GLU A 89 -5.20 -7.02 12.29
N PRO A 90 -5.10 -5.82 11.69
CA PRO A 90 -3.88 -5.03 11.76
C PRO A 90 -3.62 -4.57 13.20
N GLN A 91 -2.38 -4.71 13.66
CA GLN A 91 -1.93 -4.14 14.94
C GLN A 91 -1.68 -2.64 14.83
N HIS A 92 -1.22 -2.19 13.67
CA HIS A 92 -0.96 -0.78 13.39
C HIS A 92 -1.06 -0.50 11.88
N TYR A 93 -1.37 0.75 11.54
CA TYR A 93 -1.42 1.25 10.18
C TYR A 93 -0.84 2.65 10.15
N GLU A 94 0.09 2.89 9.23
CA GLU A 94 0.61 4.22 8.95
C GLU A 94 0.66 4.47 7.45
N GLU A 95 0.48 5.71 7.04
CA GLU A 95 0.57 6.08 5.64
C GLU A 95 1.18 7.47 5.44
N THR A 96 1.71 7.68 4.25
CA THR A 96 2.20 8.96 3.76
C THR A 96 1.55 9.24 2.41
N ASN A 97 0.78 10.33 2.36
CA ASN A 97 0.20 10.85 1.14
C ASN A 97 1.13 11.89 0.51
N TRP A 98 1.95 11.44 -0.44
CA TRP A 98 2.90 12.29 -1.17
C TRP A 98 2.26 13.34 -2.06
N LEU A 99 0.97 13.20 -2.42
CA LEU A 99 0.26 14.22 -3.22
C LEU A 99 0.07 15.53 -2.43
N LEU A 100 0.02 15.43 -1.10
CA LEU A 100 -0.20 16.57 -0.21
C LEU A 100 1.11 17.15 0.35
N ASP A 101 2.27 16.57 -0.01
CA ASP A 101 3.57 17.09 0.40
C ASP A 101 3.85 18.42 -0.33
N PRO A 102 3.95 19.56 0.38
CA PRO A 102 4.08 20.89 -0.23
C PRO A 102 5.47 21.15 -0.83
N ILE A 103 6.42 20.23 -0.64
CA ILE A 103 7.77 20.31 -1.21
C ILE A 103 7.88 19.36 -2.40
N GLN A 104 7.34 18.14 -2.28
CA GLN A 104 7.53 17.10 -3.28
C GLN A 104 6.45 17.08 -4.37
N TYR A 105 5.21 17.51 -4.06
CA TYR A 105 4.08 17.53 -5.00
C TYR A 105 3.82 16.17 -5.71
N GLY A 106 4.23 15.06 -5.09
CA GLY A 106 4.26 13.72 -5.69
C GLY A 106 5.56 12.98 -5.38
N THR A 107 5.65 11.70 -5.75
CA THR A 107 6.82 10.85 -5.45
C THR A 107 7.62 10.44 -6.70
N LEU A 108 6.99 10.46 -7.88
CA LEU A 108 7.61 10.12 -9.16
C LEU A 108 7.17 11.14 -10.21
N ALA A 109 8.12 11.56 -11.05
CA ALA A 109 7.83 12.45 -12.16
C ALA A 109 7.39 11.67 -13.41
N ILE A 110 6.43 12.22 -14.13
CA ILE A 110 6.02 11.74 -15.45
C ILE A 110 6.31 12.81 -16.50
N MET A 111 6.67 12.40 -17.71
CA MET A 111 6.71 13.29 -18.87
C MET A 111 5.45 13.07 -19.71
N PRO A 112 4.55 14.06 -19.77
CA PRO A 112 3.39 13.97 -20.65
C PRO A 112 3.79 13.82 -22.12
N PRO A 113 2.87 13.33 -22.97
CA PRO A 113 3.10 13.24 -24.41
C PRO A 113 3.64 14.55 -24.98
N ASN A 114 4.57 14.43 -25.93
CA ASN A 114 5.24 15.54 -26.63
C ASN A 114 6.20 16.40 -25.80
N VAL A 115 6.32 16.23 -24.47
CA VAL A 115 7.27 17.03 -23.68
C VAL A 115 8.72 16.65 -23.98
N MET A 116 9.02 15.35 -23.96
CA MET A 116 10.39 14.85 -24.13
C MET A 116 11.00 15.22 -25.50
N THR A 117 10.18 15.28 -26.54
CA THR A 117 10.61 15.53 -27.94
C THR A 117 10.62 17.01 -28.33
N MET A 118 10.09 17.90 -27.48
CA MET A 118 10.04 19.36 -27.73
C MET A 118 11.16 20.12 -27.00
N LEU A 119 11.96 19.42 -26.19
CA LEU A 119 13.16 19.96 -25.54
C LEU A 119 14.33 19.96 -26.54
N HIS A 120 14.26 20.85 -27.53
CA HIS A 120 15.32 21.10 -28.51
C HIS A 120 15.61 22.60 -28.61
#